data_AF-A0A2E5FKN8-F1
#
_entry.id   AF-A0A2E5FKN8-F1
#
_cell.length_a   1.000
_cell.length_b   1.000
_cell.length_c   1.000
_cell.angle_alpha   90.00
_cell.angle_beta   90.00
_cell.angle_gamma   90.00
#
_symmetry.space_group_name_H-M   'P 1'
#
loop_
_entity.id
_entity.type
_entity.pdbx_description
1 polymer ?
#
loop_
_entity_poly.entity_id
_entity_poly.type
_entity_poly.pdbx_seq_one_letter_code
_entity_poly.pdbx_strand_id
1 'polypeptide(L)'
;MESFPASALASASSVQRRREFSRDLLNLTLASPAVNRHQKRALDAADWLPDLNRCWFADRVVRIRQKYKLTIDTRERRALELVLSSCTSTDLVSAGGKGTSDQTGRAKQSDGLKKTLLKYGRDALTKTLAGRPLDKYDDNGNGRITCAEARRHGIAPVRRGHPAYPYMRDGDGDGVVCE
;
A
#
# COMPACT_ATOMS: atom_id res chain seq x y z
N MET A 1 -6.39 19.32 -39.88
CA MET A 1 -7.33 18.33 -39.33
C MET A 1 -6.49 17.32 -38.56
N GLU A 2 -6.52 17.21 -37.23
CA GLU A 2 -7.47 17.66 -36.23
C GLU A 2 -6.72 18.21 -35.00
N SER A 3 -7.17 19.38 -34.51
CA SER A 3 -6.95 19.84 -33.15
C SER A 3 -8.10 19.33 -32.30
N PHE A 4 -7.82 18.63 -31.19
CA PHE A 4 -8.75 18.59 -30.06
C PHE A 4 -7.97 18.56 -28.74
N PRO A 5 -7.88 19.70 -28.02
CA PRO A 5 -7.37 19.74 -26.67
C PRO A 5 -8.47 19.44 -25.64
N ALA A 6 -8.02 19.15 -24.41
CA ALA A 6 -8.73 19.17 -23.13
C ALA A 6 -9.41 17.86 -22.65
N SER A 7 -8.91 17.43 -21.49
CA SER A 7 -9.63 16.73 -20.42
C SER A 7 -9.98 15.26 -20.65
N ALA A 8 -9.17 14.40 -20.03
CA ALA A 8 -9.39 12.98 -19.79
C ALA A 8 -10.61 12.66 -18.86
N LEU A 9 -11.69 13.44 -18.95
CA LEU A 9 -12.95 13.25 -18.22
C LEU A 9 -14.18 13.09 -19.13
N ALA A 10 -14.09 13.38 -20.43
CA ALA A 10 -15.27 13.38 -21.31
C ALA A 10 -15.79 11.98 -21.69
N SER A 11 -15.00 10.92 -21.55
CA SER A 11 -15.39 9.56 -21.98
C SER A 11 -16.13 8.74 -20.89
N ALA A 12 -16.33 9.30 -19.69
CA ALA A 12 -17.17 8.72 -18.63
C ALA A 12 -18.47 9.53 -18.47
N SER A 13 -19.29 9.56 -19.52
CA SER A 13 -20.40 10.52 -19.65
C SER A 13 -21.56 10.34 -18.66
N SER A 14 -21.67 9.21 -17.94
CA SER A 14 -22.71 9.00 -16.91
C SER A 14 -22.13 8.92 -15.49
N VAL A 15 -22.90 9.40 -14.51
CA VAL A 15 -22.60 9.24 -13.07
C VAL A 15 -22.40 7.76 -12.72
N GLN A 16 -23.19 6.88 -13.33
CA GLN A 16 -23.06 5.43 -13.16
C GLN A 16 -21.71 4.91 -13.63
N ARG A 17 -21.27 5.31 -14.84
CA ARG A 17 -19.96 4.91 -15.37
C ARG A 17 -18.80 5.42 -14.52
N ARG A 18 -18.89 6.64 -13.97
CA ARG A 18 -17.88 7.15 -13.01
C ARG A 18 -17.86 6.32 -11.72
N ARG A 19 -19.02 5.93 -11.19
CA ARG A 19 -19.11 5.08 -9.98
C ARG A 19 -18.53 3.69 -10.21
N GLU A 20 -18.81 3.09 -11.37
CA GLU A 20 -18.23 1.81 -11.78
C GLU A 20 -16.70 1.92 -11.88
N PHE A 21 -16.19 2.93 -12.58
CA PHE A 21 -14.76 3.18 -12.71
C PHE A 21 -14.06 3.35 -11.36
N SER A 22 -14.63 4.15 -10.46
CA SER A 22 -14.06 4.40 -9.13
C SER A 22 -14.06 3.17 -8.20
N ARG A 23 -14.85 2.14 -8.51
CA ARG A 23 -14.95 0.91 -7.71
C ARG A 23 -14.29 -0.29 -8.37
N ASP A 24 -13.81 -0.15 -9.60
CA ASP A 24 -13.18 -1.24 -10.32
C ASP A 24 -11.88 -1.66 -9.65
N LEU A 25 -11.76 -2.94 -9.31
CA LEU A 25 -10.56 -3.50 -8.72
C LEU A 25 -9.34 -3.37 -9.63
N LEU A 26 -9.51 -3.18 -10.94
CA LEU A 26 -8.44 -2.87 -11.88
C LEU A 26 -7.94 -1.42 -11.75
N ASN A 27 -8.79 -0.50 -11.31
CA ASN A 27 -8.45 0.91 -11.07
C ASN A 27 -7.91 1.15 -9.65
N LEU A 28 -8.25 0.28 -8.69
CA LEU A 28 -7.86 0.41 -7.29
C LEU A 28 -6.51 -0.24 -7.02
N THR A 29 -5.65 0.43 -6.25
CA THR A 29 -4.37 -0.08 -5.77
C THR A 29 -4.08 0.53 -4.41
N LEU A 30 -3.61 -0.29 -3.47
CA LEU A 30 -3.15 0.19 -2.17
C LEU A 30 -1.80 0.88 -2.33
N ALA A 31 -1.69 2.10 -1.81
CA ALA A 31 -0.45 2.87 -1.79
C ALA A 31 -0.23 3.47 -0.41
N SER A 32 1.03 3.74 -0.06
CA SER A 32 1.32 4.48 1.16
C SER A 32 0.72 5.90 1.04
N PRO A 33 0.27 6.49 2.16
CA PRO A 33 -0.29 7.84 2.12
C PRO A 33 0.69 8.88 1.55
N ALA A 34 2.00 8.69 1.74
CA ALA A 34 3.01 9.60 1.21
C ALA A 34 3.12 9.51 -0.33
N VAL A 35 3.17 8.30 -0.89
CA VAL A 35 3.19 8.11 -2.36
C VAL A 35 1.92 8.68 -2.98
N ASN A 36 0.75 8.38 -2.41
CA ASN A 36 -0.52 8.86 -2.94
C ASN A 36 -0.65 10.40 -2.88
N ARG A 37 -0.26 11.03 -1.76
CA ARG A 37 -0.43 12.48 -1.56
C ARG A 37 0.66 13.34 -2.20
N HIS A 38 1.90 12.88 -2.22
CA HIS A 38 3.05 13.73 -2.59
C HIS A 38 3.68 13.34 -3.91
N GLN A 39 3.62 12.06 -4.31
CA GLN A 39 4.22 11.61 -5.56
C GLN A 39 3.18 11.48 -6.66
N LYS A 40 2.27 10.50 -6.57
CA LYS A 40 1.31 10.17 -7.64
C LYS A 40 0.39 11.34 -7.98
N ARG A 41 -0.27 11.95 -6.98
CA ARG A 41 -1.20 13.09 -7.15
C ARG A 41 -2.11 12.91 -8.38
N ALA A 42 -2.32 13.99 -9.14
CA ALA A 42 -3.03 13.99 -10.42
C ALA A 42 -2.10 13.72 -11.62
N LEU A 43 -0.86 13.25 -11.40
CA LEU A 43 0.10 13.00 -12.48
C LEU A 43 -0.32 11.77 -13.30
N ASP A 44 -0.02 11.78 -14.59
CA ASP A 44 -0.28 10.66 -15.48
C ASP A 44 0.92 9.70 -15.56
N ALA A 45 0.88 8.73 -16.48
CA ALA A 45 1.96 7.75 -16.65
C ALA A 45 3.25 8.35 -17.26
N ALA A 46 3.17 9.53 -17.89
CA ALA A 46 4.34 10.24 -18.40
C ALA A 46 5.07 11.00 -17.28
N ASP A 47 4.31 11.55 -16.34
CA ASP A 47 4.85 12.37 -15.26
C ASP A 47 5.20 11.56 -14.01
N TRP A 48 4.58 10.40 -13.78
CA TRP A 48 4.91 9.55 -12.64
C TRP A 48 4.61 8.05 -12.85
N LEU A 49 5.56 7.22 -12.41
CA LEU A 49 5.41 5.77 -12.24
C LEU A 49 6.07 5.34 -10.92
N PRO A 50 5.61 4.26 -10.28
CA PRO A 50 6.21 3.79 -9.03
C PRO A 50 7.63 3.26 -9.26
N ASP A 51 8.53 3.36 -8.27
CA ASP A 51 9.89 2.82 -8.40
C ASP A 51 9.91 1.29 -8.55
N LEU A 52 9.00 0.62 -7.84
CA LEU A 52 8.79 -0.83 -7.90
C LEU A 52 7.53 -1.16 -8.71
N ASN A 53 7.46 -2.36 -9.28
CA ASN A 53 6.29 -2.85 -10.02
C ASN A 53 5.85 -1.95 -11.19
N ARG A 54 6.81 -1.29 -11.88
CA ARG A 54 6.54 -0.43 -13.06
C ARG A 54 5.77 -1.17 -14.15
N CYS A 55 6.18 -2.39 -14.48
CA CYS A 55 5.53 -3.23 -15.49
C CYS A 55 4.06 -3.52 -15.16
N TRP A 56 3.81 -3.98 -13.94
CA TRP A 56 2.47 -4.25 -13.43
C TRP A 56 1.58 -3.01 -13.43
N PHE A 57 2.11 -1.87 -12.96
CA PHE A 57 1.35 -0.64 -12.90
C PHE A 57 1.03 -0.11 -14.31
N ALA A 58 1.99 -0.14 -15.23
CA ALA A 58 1.80 0.29 -16.62
C ALA A 58 0.75 -0.56 -17.34
N ASP A 59 0.78 -1.89 -17.20
CA ASP A 59 -0.22 -2.79 -17.78
C ASP A 59 -1.63 -2.48 -17.26
N ARG A 60 -1.78 -2.21 -15.96
CA ARG A 60 -3.08 -1.83 -15.38
C ARG A 60 -3.60 -0.51 -15.91
N VAL A 61 -2.74 0.50 -16.08
CA VAL A 61 -3.12 1.78 -16.71
C VAL A 61 -3.68 1.54 -18.11
N VAL A 62 -3.02 0.71 -18.93
CA VAL A 62 -3.50 0.37 -20.27
C VAL A 62 -4.84 -0.37 -20.20
N ARG A 63 -4.95 -1.41 -19.38
CA ARG A 63 -6.17 -2.23 -19.27
C ARG A 63 -7.37 -1.43 -18.78
N ILE A 64 -7.20 -0.57 -17.78
CA ILE A 64 -8.34 0.22 -17.26
C ILE A 64 -8.82 1.25 -18.28
N ARG A 65 -7.88 1.90 -18.98
CA ARG A 65 -8.18 2.86 -20.05
C ARG A 65 -8.91 2.17 -21.20
N GLN A 66 -8.46 0.98 -21.61
CA GLN A 66 -9.14 0.18 -22.63
C GLN A 66 -10.55 -0.25 -22.20
N LYS A 67 -10.71 -0.78 -20.98
CA LYS A 67 -12.00 -1.23 -20.44
C LYS A 67 -13.06 -0.12 -20.46
N TYR A 68 -12.67 1.10 -20.09
CA TYR A 68 -13.58 2.25 -20.03
C TYR A 68 -13.55 3.15 -21.27
N LYS A 69 -12.81 2.76 -22.32
CA LYS A 69 -12.64 3.53 -23.57
C LYS A 69 -12.17 4.97 -23.30
N LEU A 70 -11.23 5.12 -22.37
CA LEU A 70 -10.63 6.40 -22.01
C LEU A 70 -9.46 6.70 -22.95
N THR A 71 -9.22 7.99 -23.19
CA THR A 71 -8.07 8.45 -23.98
C THR A 71 -6.75 8.25 -23.21
N ILE A 72 -5.70 8.01 -23.97
CA ILE A 72 -4.29 8.03 -23.55
C ILE A 72 -3.58 8.96 -24.55
N ASP A 73 -2.97 10.03 -24.06
CA ASP A 73 -2.28 10.97 -24.93
C ASP A 73 -0.92 10.42 -25.42
N THR A 74 -0.26 11.15 -26.32
CA THR A 74 1.01 10.73 -26.93
C THR A 74 2.14 10.60 -25.90
N ARG A 75 2.17 11.46 -24.87
CA ARG A 75 3.21 11.43 -23.82
C ARG A 75 2.99 10.21 -22.92
N GLU A 76 1.76 10.00 -22.45
CA GLU A 76 1.38 8.83 -21.65
C GLU A 76 1.68 7.54 -22.41
N ARG A 77 1.28 7.46 -23.69
CA ARG A 77 1.51 6.28 -24.53
C ARG A 77 2.99 5.95 -24.63
N ARG A 78 3.83 6.93 -24.96
CA ARG A 78 5.27 6.70 -25.11
C ARG A 78 5.90 6.23 -23.80
N ALA A 79 5.50 6.79 -22.66
CA ALA A 79 5.99 6.37 -21.36
C ALA A 79 5.59 4.91 -21.04
N LEU A 80 4.34 4.55 -21.33
CA LEU A 80 3.85 3.18 -21.14
C LEU A 80 4.54 2.18 -22.08
N GLU A 81 4.74 2.52 -23.36
CA GLU A 81 5.45 1.67 -24.34
C GLU A 81 6.92 1.45 -23.94
N LEU A 82 7.63 2.48 -23.49
CA LEU A 82 9.02 2.36 -23.03
C LEU A 82 9.15 1.41 -21.84
N VAL A 83 8.20 1.46 -20.90
CA VAL A 83 8.19 0.52 -19.76
C VAL A 83 7.86 -0.88 -20.26
N LEU A 84 6.70 -1.05 -20.92
CA LEU A 84 6.15 -2.35 -21.28
C LEU A 84 7.04 -3.13 -22.27
N SER A 85 7.75 -2.46 -23.18
CA SER A 85 8.67 -3.11 -24.13
C SER A 85 9.86 -3.81 -23.46
N SER A 86 10.22 -3.40 -22.23
CA SER A 86 11.30 -3.99 -21.45
C SER A 86 10.83 -5.03 -20.41
N CYS A 87 9.52 -5.25 -20.29
CA CYS A 87 8.94 -6.06 -19.24
C CYS A 87 8.88 -7.55 -19.63
N THR A 88 9.47 -8.42 -18.81
CA THR A 88 9.32 -9.89 -18.96
C THR A 88 7.98 -10.40 -18.42
N SER A 89 7.44 -9.75 -17.38
CA SER A 89 6.14 -10.04 -16.80
C SER A 89 5.48 -8.75 -16.29
N THR A 90 4.16 -8.74 -16.29
CA THR A 90 3.32 -7.67 -15.74
C THR A 90 2.58 -8.11 -14.47
N ASP A 91 2.98 -9.24 -13.87
CA ASP A 91 2.42 -9.69 -12.59
C ASP A 91 2.88 -8.81 -11.43
N LEU A 92 2.04 -8.68 -10.41
CA LEU A 92 2.41 -7.94 -9.20
C LEU A 92 3.48 -8.72 -8.44
N VAL A 93 4.66 -8.14 -8.28
CA VAL A 93 5.71 -8.66 -7.42
C VAL A 93 5.46 -8.15 -5.99
N SER A 94 5.03 -9.04 -5.11
CA SER A 94 4.92 -8.74 -3.68
C SER A 94 6.24 -9.07 -2.99
N ALA A 95 6.81 -8.10 -2.25
CA ALA A 95 8.03 -8.30 -1.45
C ALA A 95 7.88 -9.35 -0.34
N GLY A 96 6.66 -9.88 -0.11
CA GLY A 96 6.37 -10.98 0.81
C GLY A 96 6.13 -12.34 0.14
N GLY A 97 6.31 -12.46 -1.17
CA GLY A 97 6.07 -13.70 -1.90
C GLY A 97 7.21 -14.02 -2.84
N LYS A 98 8.06 -14.98 -2.46
CA LYS A 98 8.81 -15.75 -3.47
C LYS A 98 7.81 -16.21 -4.52
N GLY A 99 8.00 -15.76 -5.75
CA GLY A 99 7.26 -16.32 -6.87
C GLY A 99 7.55 -17.81 -6.97
N THR A 100 6.54 -18.61 -6.67
CA THR A 100 6.23 -19.88 -7.34
C THR A 100 4.79 -20.20 -7.00
N SER A 101 3.99 -20.38 -8.04
CA SER A 101 2.73 -21.09 -8.01
C SER A 101 2.94 -22.47 -7.37
N ASP A 102 2.72 -22.59 -6.06
CA ASP A 102 2.46 -23.88 -5.43
C ASP A 102 1.65 -23.65 -4.13
N GLN A 103 0.35 -23.94 -4.19
CA GLN A 103 -0.53 -23.90 -3.02
C GLN A 103 -0.34 -25.15 -2.14
N THR A 104 0.88 -25.43 -1.72
CA THR A 104 1.18 -26.61 -0.86
C THR A 104 1.76 -26.20 0.51
N GLY A 105 1.72 -24.90 0.85
CA GLY A 105 2.31 -24.35 2.08
C GLY A 105 1.32 -23.89 3.17
N ARG A 106 0.05 -23.60 2.84
CA ARG A 106 -0.90 -22.97 3.80
C ARG A 106 -1.31 -23.89 4.96
N ALA A 107 -1.16 -25.20 4.81
CA ALA A 107 -1.42 -26.18 5.87
C ALA A 107 -0.34 -26.19 6.98
N LYS A 108 0.93 -25.92 6.65
CA LYS A 108 2.03 -26.03 7.62
C LYS A 108 2.07 -24.88 8.64
N GLN A 109 1.61 -23.69 8.28
CA GLN A 109 1.64 -22.53 9.17
C GLN A 109 0.52 -22.60 10.24
N SER A 110 -0.64 -23.16 9.89
CA SER A 110 -1.69 -23.50 10.84
C SER A 110 -1.27 -24.63 11.79
N ASP A 111 -0.49 -25.61 11.31
CA ASP A 111 -0.02 -26.71 12.15
C ASP A 111 1.05 -26.27 13.16
N GLY A 112 1.93 -25.34 12.79
CA GLY A 112 2.90 -24.75 13.73
C GLY A 112 2.23 -23.95 14.85
N LEU A 113 1.21 -23.16 14.52
CA LEU A 113 0.45 -22.38 15.50
C LEU A 113 -0.41 -23.27 16.40
N LYS A 114 -1.06 -24.30 15.82
CA LYS A 114 -1.81 -25.33 16.57
C LYS A 114 -0.90 -26.14 17.49
N LYS A 115 0.28 -26.58 17.02
CA LYS A 115 1.27 -27.32 17.81
C LYS A 115 1.83 -26.49 18.98
N THR A 116 1.96 -25.18 18.79
CA THR A 116 2.41 -24.27 19.85
C THR A 116 1.31 -23.99 20.88
N LEU A 117 0.06 -23.80 20.44
CA LEU A 117 -1.13 -23.69 21.32
C LEU A 117 -1.35 -24.96 22.16
N LEU A 118 -1.11 -26.13 21.57
CA LEU A 118 -1.22 -27.43 22.25
C LEU A 118 -0.09 -27.66 23.27
N LYS A 119 1.10 -27.06 23.07
CA LYS A 119 2.27 -27.28 23.93
C LYS A 119 2.35 -26.33 25.12
N TYR A 120 1.97 -25.06 24.95
CA TYR A 120 2.19 -24.02 25.95
C TYR A 120 0.91 -23.40 26.53
N GLY A 121 -0.26 -23.77 26.01
CA GLY A 121 -1.53 -23.18 26.41
C GLY A 121 -1.65 -21.71 25.96
N ARG A 122 -2.89 -21.23 25.91
CA ARG A 122 -3.21 -19.84 25.48
C ARG A 122 -2.54 -18.80 26.38
N ASP A 123 -2.31 -19.15 27.64
CA ASP A 123 -1.85 -18.25 28.70
C ASP A 123 -0.34 -17.95 28.63
N ALA A 124 0.47 -18.87 28.08
CA ALA A 124 1.89 -18.61 27.87
C ALA A 124 2.16 -17.71 26.66
N LEU A 125 1.30 -17.77 25.63
CA LEU A 125 1.40 -16.91 24.45
C LEU A 125 1.03 -15.47 24.78
N THR A 126 -0.02 -15.26 25.59
CA THR A 126 -0.40 -13.93 26.08
C THR A 126 0.66 -13.37 27.03
N LYS A 127 1.27 -14.20 27.89
CA LYS A 127 2.38 -13.76 28.76
C LYS A 127 3.66 -13.37 28.01
N THR A 128 3.93 -13.98 26.85
CA THR A 128 5.10 -13.63 26.02
C THR A 128 4.87 -12.35 25.19
N LEU A 129 3.60 -11.99 24.92
CA LEU A 129 3.22 -10.75 24.25
C LEU A 129 3.01 -9.58 25.23
N ALA A 130 2.58 -9.84 26.47
CA ALA A 130 2.23 -8.88 27.52
C ALA A 130 3.35 -7.91 27.99
N GLY A 131 4.54 -7.93 27.36
CA GLY A 131 5.60 -6.94 27.57
C GLY A 131 5.82 -6.02 26.36
N ARG A 132 5.03 -6.15 25.30
CA ARG A 132 5.24 -5.40 24.06
C ARG A 132 4.58 -4.02 24.16
N PRO A 133 5.26 -2.96 23.71
CA PRO A 133 4.73 -1.59 23.74
C PRO A 133 3.39 -1.43 23.00
N LEU A 134 3.14 -2.25 21.97
CA LEU A 134 1.87 -2.25 21.24
C LEU A 134 0.69 -2.64 22.15
N ASP A 135 0.81 -3.67 22.96
CA ASP A 135 -0.30 -4.13 23.82
C ASP A 135 -0.70 -3.08 24.88
N LYS A 136 0.23 -2.17 25.22
CA LYS A 136 0.02 -1.14 26.25
C LYS A 136 -0.41 0.21 25.68
N TYR A 137 0.00 0.53 24.45
CA TYR A 137 -0.11 1.89 23.91
C TYR A 137 -0.77 1.98 22.54
N ASP A 138 -1.10 0.86 21.88
CA ASP A 138 -1.84 0.82 20.62
C ASP A 138 -3.32 0.50 20.90
N ASP A 139 -4.13 1.55 21.05
CA ASP A 139 -5.55 1.43 21.42
C ASP A 139 -6.40 0.79 20.31
N ASN A 140 -5.95 0.91 19.05
CA ASN A 140 -6.73 0.50 17.88
C ASN A 140 -6.19 -0.79 17.22
N GLY A 141 -5.08 -1.33 17.71
CA GLY A 141 -4.50 -2.60 17.29
C GLY A 141 -3.93 -2.60 15.86
N ASN A 142 -3.58 -1.44 15.31
CA ASN A 142 -3.05 -1.33 13.94
C ASN A 142 -1.53 -1.59 13.83
N GLY A 143 -0.87 -1.88 14.96
CA GLY A 143 0.56 -2.14 15.05
C GLY A 143 1.43 -0.87 15.06
N ARG A 144 0.85 0.31 15.30
CA ARG A 144 1.54 1.60 15.39
C ARG A 144 0.95 2.44 16.52
N ILE A 145 1.80 3.23 17.17
CA ILE A 145 1.38 4.14 18.24
C ILE A 145 1.39 5.56 17.67
N THR A 146 0.25 6.23 17.70
CA THR A 146 0.09 7.63 17.29
C THR A 146 0.41 8.58 18.43
N CYS A 147 0.65 9.86 18.12
CA CYS A 147 0.81 10.87 19.17
C CYS A 147 -0.43 11.08 20.02
N ALA A 148 -1.62 10.83 19.48
CA ALA A 148 -2.86 10.88 20.24
C ALA A 148 -2.89 9.77 21.31
N GLU A 149 -2.50 8.56 20.95
CA GLU A 149 -2.40 7.42 21.87
C GLU A 149 -1.29 7.64 22.90
N ALA A 150 -0.11 8.07 22.47
CA ALA A 150 1.01 8.37 23.37
C ALA A 150 0.67 9.45 24.42
N ARG A 151 -0.05 10.51 24.02
CA ARG A 151 -0.54 11.56 24.95
C ARG A 151 -1.62 11.02 25.90
N ARG A 152 -2.55 10.19 25.40
CA ARG A 152 -3.59 9.54 26.22
C ARG A 152 -3.00 8.63 27.29
N HIS A 153 -1.92 7.93 26.95
CA HIS A 153 -1.18 7.05 27.87
C HIS A 153 -0.11 7.77 28.70
N GLY A 154 0.02 9.09 28.55
CA GLY A 154 0.94 9.91 29.34
C GLY A 154 2.42 9.64 29.09
N ILE A 155 2.77 9.09 27.92
CA ILE A 155 4.16 8.78 27.56
C ILE A 155 4.81 9.82 26.63
N ALA A 156 4.05 10.81 26.16
CA ALA A 156 4.56 11.91 25.34
C ALA A 156 5.28 12.97 26.20
N PRO A 157 6.41 13.54 25.74
CA PRO A 157 7.14 13.23 24.51
C PRO A 157 7.94 11.91 24.61
N VAL A 158 7.92 11.13 23.53
CA VAL A 158 8.55 9.80 23.47
C VAL A 158 9.94 9.90 22.87
N ARG A 159 10.97 9.63 23.66
CA ARG A 159 12.39 9.64 23.22
C ARG A 159 12.84 8.31 22.63
N ARG A 160 13.91 8.31 21.84
CA ARG A 160 14.52 7.13 21.17
C ARG A 160 14.75 5.90 22.06
N GLY A 161 15.00 6.10 23.35
CA GLY A 161 15.21 5.02 24.32
C GLY A 161 13.92 4.36 24.83
N HIS A 162 12.75 4.94 24.56
CA HIS A 162 11.48 4.40 25.05
C HIS A 162 11.02 3.22 24.16
N PRO A 163 10.54 2.11 24.74
CA PRO A 163 10.09 0.95 23.97
C PRO A 163 9.02 1.24 22.91
N ALA A 164 8.18 2.27 23.11
CA ALA A 164 7.18 2.68 22.11
C ALA A 164 7.78 3.33 20.86
N TYR A 165 8.97 3.93 20.94
CA TYR A 165 9.58 4.74 19.88
C TYR A 165 9.66 4.04 18.51
N PRO A 166 10.07 2.75 18.40
CA PRO A 166 10.11 2.03 17.11
C PRO A 166 8.75 1.88 16.40
N TYR A 167 7.65 2.05 17.13
CA TYR A 167 6.28 1.93 16.60
C TYR A 167 5.66 3.30 16.27
N MET A 168 6.42 4.38 16.47
CA MET A 168 5.98 5.76 16.24
C MET A 168 6.71 6.38 15.04
N ARG A 169 6.17 7.48 14.50
CA ARG A 169 6.78 8.19 13.37
C ARG A 169 7.48 9.44 13.87
N ASP A 170 8.81 9.37 13.93
CA ASP A 170 9.70 10.51 14.07
C ASP A 170 9.78 11.25 12.71
N GLY A 171 9.34 12.51 12.67
CA GLY A 171 9.10 13.24 11.42
C GLY A 171 10.32 14.03 10.94
N ASP A 172 11.10 14.55 11.87
CA ASP A 172 12.29 15.39 11.71
C ASP A 172 13.58 14.62 12.08
N GLY A 173 13.46 13.48 12.75
CA GLY A 173 14.56 12.54 12.98
C GLY A 173 15.46 12.91 14.16
N ASP A 174 15.03 13.84 15.00
CA ASP A 174 15.81 14.38 16.11
C ASP A 174 15.87 13.44 17.33
N GLY A 175 15.12 12.33 17.31
CA GLY A 175 15.08 11.35 18.39
C GLY A 175 14.00 11.59 19.43
N VAL A 176 13.07 12.52 19.20
CA VAL A 176 11.91 12.80 20.04
C VAL A 176 10.64 12.75 19.18
N VAL A 177 9.59 12.13 19.70
CA VAL A 177 8.28 12.05 19.03
C VAL A 177 7.21 12.63 19.92
N CYS A 178 6.27 13.36 19.32
CA CYS A 178 5.14 13.98 20.01
C CYS A 178 5.53 15.05 21.03
N GLU A 179 6.51 15.88 20.67
CA GLU A 179 6.69 17.20 21.27
C GLU A 179 5.38 18.01 21.24
#